data_AF-A0A820DFV8-F1
#
_entry.id   AF-A0A820DFV8-F1
#
_cell.length_a   1.000
_cell.length_b   1.000
_cell.length_c   1.000
_cell.angle_alpha   90.00
_cell.angle_beta   90.00
_cell.angle_gamma   90.00
#
_symmetry.space_group_name_H-M   'P 1'
#
loop_
_entity.id
_entity.type
_entity.pdbx_description
1 polymer ?
#
loop_
_entity_poly.entity_id
_entity_poly.type
_entity_poly.pdbx_seq_one_letter_code
_entity_poly.pdbx_strand_id
1 'polypeptide(L)' 'MSNDNYDDAEIIQNKLYHDFNIEVPIKNIDGNLYVRISTHIYNYIEQYEELGNAIIKIVGKKYEKQEN' A
#
# COMPACT_ATOMS: atom_id res chain seq x y z
N MET A 1 -13.87 -20.04 -4.69
CA MET A 1 -12.86 -19.02 -4.36
C MET A 1 -13.55 -17.69 -4.53
N SER A 2 -13.72 -16.93 -3.45
CA SER A 2 -14.47 -15.67 -3.44
C SER A 2 -13.80 -14.65 -4.36
N ASN A 3 -14.61 -14.08 -5.27
CA ASN A 3 -14.20 -13.07 -6.24
C ASN A 3 -13.87 -11.73 -5.57
N ASP A 4 -14.25 -11.59 -4.29
CA ASP A 4 -14.22 -10.35 -3.51
C ASP A 4 -12.81 -9.79 -3.25
N ASN A 5 -11.78 -10.61 -3.47
CA ASN A 5 -10.41 -10.40 -3.00
C ASN A 5 -9.46 -9.79 -4.05
N TYR A 6 -9.75 -9.97 -5.34
CA TYR A 6 -9.03 -9.29 -6.43
C TYR A 6 -9.47 -7.84 -6.54
N ASP A 7 -10.77 -7.60 -6.34
CA ASP A 7 -11.38 -6.27 -6.34
C ASP A 7 -10.71 -5.38 -5.30
N ASP A 8 -10.45 -5.88 -4.08
CA ASP A 8 -9.77 -5.12 -3.03
C ASP A 8 -8.34 -4.69 -3.41
N ALA A 9 -7.56 -5.58 -4.06
CA ALA A 9 -6.20 -5.26 -4.47
C ALA A 9 -6.17 -4.17 -5.55
N GLU A 10 -7.07 -4.25 -6.53
CA GLU A 10 -7.23 -3.25 -7.58
C GLU A 10 -7.75 -1.92 -7.03
N ILE A 11 -8.73 -1.95 -6.11
CA ILE A 11 -9.25 -0.76 -5.45
C ILE A 11 -8.14 -0.01 -4.73
N ILE A 12 -7.31 -0.71 -3.93
CA ILE A 12 -6.19 -0.07 -3.22
C ILE A 12 -5.17 0.48 -4.20
N GLN A 13 -4.83 -0.27 -5.25
CA GLN A 13 -3.88 0.19 -6.28
C GLN A 13 -4.38 1.46 -6.98
N ASN A 14 -5.64 1.48 -7.42
CA ASN A 14 -6.24 2.65 -8.06
C ASN A 14 -6.26 3.85 -7.11
N LYS A 15 -6.53 3.63 -5.82
CA LYS A 15 -6.54 4.69 -4.81
C LYS A 15 -5.14 5.26 -4.56
N LEU A 16 -4.12 4.41 -4.46
CA LEU A 16 -2.72 4.85 -4.37
C LEU A 16 -2.31 5.69 -5.58
N TYR A 17 -2.70 5.27 -6.79
CA TYR A 17 -2.39 6.00 -8.01
C TYR A 17 -3.11 7.36 -8.08
N HIS A 18 -4.43 7.39 -7.89
CA HIS A 18 -5.23 8.60 -8.08
C HIS A 18 -5.09 9.61 -6.94
N ASP A 19 -5.02 9.17 -5.69
CA ASP A 19 -5.05 10.06 -4.52
C ASP A 19 -3.64 10.44 -4.04
N PHE A 20 -2.64 9.59 -4.32
CA PHE A 20 -1.27 9.75 -3.79
C PHE A 20 -0.19 9.78 -4.87
N ASN A 21 -0.53 9.54 -6.15
CA ASN A 21 0.43 9.43 -7.26
C ASN A 21 1.52 8.36 -6.99
N ILE A 22 1.13 7.24 -6.37
CA ILE A 22 2.02 6.11 -6.06
C ILE A 22 1.57 4.90 -6.87
N GLU A 23 2.46 4.38 -7.71
CA GLU A 23 2.21 3.16 -8.49
C GLU A 23 3.00 1.99 -7.93
N VAL A 24 2.28 1.06 -7.27
CA VAL A 24 2.85 -0.18 -6.76
C VAL A 24 1.87 -1.34 -6.94
N PRO A 25 2.34 -2.58 -7.19
CA PRO A 25 1.47 -3.75 -7.20
C PRO A 25 0.96 -4.09 -5.79
N ILE A 26 -0.34 -4.33 -5.68
CA ILE A 26 -0.95 -5.02 -4.54
C ILE A 26 -1.20 -6.47 -4.96
N LYS A 27 -0.75 -7.43 -4.13
CA LYS A 27 -0.93 -8.86 -4.38
C LYS A 27 -1.81 -9.46 -3.30
N ASN A 28 -2.87 -10.15 -3.73
CA ASN A 28 -3.62 -11.03 -2.85
C ASN A 28 -2.92 -12.40 -2.82
N ILE A 29 -2.38 -12.78 -1.66
CA ILE A 29 -1.74 -14.07 -1.43
C ILE A 29 -2.45 -14.69 -0.23
N ASP A 30 -3.16 -15.81 -0.47
CA ASP A 30 -3.93 -16.53 0.54
C ASP A 30 -4.88 -15.65 1.36
N GLY A 31 -5.55 -14.69 0.71
CA GLY A 31 -6.50 -13.78 1.33
C GLY A 31 -5.87 -12.59 2.05
N ASN A 32 -4.54 -12.47 2.05
CA ASN A 32 -3.83 -11.32 2.61
C ASN A 32 -3.32 -10.42 1.49
N LEU A 33 -3.43 -9.10 1.70
CA LEU A 33 -2.96 -8.10 0.74
C LEU A 33 -1.54 -7.67 1.07
N TYR A 34 -0.65 -7.77 0.10
CA TYR A 34 0.75 -7.39 0.20
C TYR A 34 1.09 -6.30 -0.82
N VAL A 35 1.76 -5.25 -0.37
CA VAL A 35 2.39 -4.28 -1.26
C VAL A 35 3.70 -4.86 -1.75
N ARG A 36 3.93 -4.90 -3.07
CA ARG A 36 5.22 -5.29 -3.65
C ARG A 36 6.06 -4.05 -3.94
N ILE A 37 6.99 -3.76 -3.05
CA ILE A 37 7.93 -2.64 -3.22
C ILE A 37 9.03 -3.04 -4.21
N SER A 38 9.30 -2.17 -5.18
CA SER A 38 10.47 -2.28 -6.05
C SER A 38 11.49 -1.25 -5.57
N THR A 39 12.64 -1.69 -5.09
CA THR A 39 13.68 -0.82 -4.54
C THR A 39 14.80 -0.62 -5.56
N HIS A 40 15.27 0.62 -5.72
CA HIS A 40 16.36 0.97 -6.63
C HIS A 40 17.29 2.01 -6.01
N ILE A 41 18.51 2.15 -6.52
CA ILE A 41 19.51 3.14 -6.06
C ILE A 41 19.05 4.61 -6.08
N TYR A 42 17.99 4.92 -6.83
CA TYR A 42 17.42 6.27 -6.91
C TYR A 42 16.23 6.46 -5.95
N ASN A 43 15.88 5.44 -5.17
CA ASN A 43 14.84 5.56 -4.17
C ASN A 43 15.41 6.03 -2.84
N TYR A 44 14.63 6.83 -2.13
CA TYR A 44 14.95 7.35 -0.80
C TYR A 44 13.99 6.80 0.24
N ILE A 45 14.42 6.82 1.52
CA ILE A 45 13.64 6.22 2.61
C ILE A 45 12.27 6.89 2.75
N GLU A 46 12.22 8.19 2.54
CA GLU A 46 11.05 9.06 2.64
C GLU A 46 9.95 8.62 1.67
N GLN A 47 10.31 8.11 0.48
CA GLN A 47 9.34 7.62 -0.50
C GLN A 47 8.62 6.35 -0.02
N TYR A 48 9.31 5.49 0.73
CA TYR A 48 8.69 4.31 1.34
C TYR A 48 7.84 4.70 2.56
N GLU A 49 8.24 5.73 3.31
CA GLU A 49 7.43 6.31 4.39
C GLU A 49 6.14 6.94 3.85
N GLU A 50 6.19 7.66 2.74
CA GLU A 50 5.02 8.19 2.03
C GLU A 50 4.05 7.09 1.62
N LEU A 51 4.55 6.00 1.03
CA LEU A 51 3.75 4.81 0.72
C LEU A 51 3.10 4.21 1.98
N GLY A 52 3.86 4.07 3.07
CA GLY A 52 3.34 3.58 4.35
C GLY A 52 2.19 4.47 4.86
N ASN A 53 2.40 5.78 4.87
CA ASN A 53 1.39 6.77 5.27
C ASN A 53 0.13 6.72 4.40
N ALA A 54 0.28 6.56 3.08
CA ALA A 54 -0.84 6.43 2.16
C ALA A 54 -1.67 5.16 2.47
N ILE A 55 -1.02 4.01 2.66
CA ILE A 55 -1.69 2.76 3.04
C ILE A 55 -2.46 2.93 4.35
N ILE A 56 -1.84 3.51 5.38
CA ILE A 56 -2.47 3.77 6.69
C ILE A 56 -3.76 4.59 6.54
N LYS A 57 -3.70 5.66 5.73
CA LYS A 57 -4.85 6.52 5.43
C LYS A 57 -5.96 5.75 4.71
N ILE A 58 -5.61 4.92 3.72
CA ILE A 58 -6.58 4.11 2.96
C ILE A 58 -7.30 3.10 3.87
N VAL A 59 -6.57 2.41 4.75
CA VAL A 59 -7.15 1.39 5.63
C VAL A 59 -7.82 1.96 6.89
N GLY A 60 -7.77 3.29 7.09
CA GLY A 60 -8.40 3.96 8.22
C GLY A 60 -7.81 3.61 9.59
N LYS A 61 -6.57 3.13 9.66
CA LYS A 61 -5.90 2.82 10.94
C LYS A 61 -5.25 4.08 11.50
N LYS A 62 -5.42 4.34 12.80
CA LYS A 62 -4.59 5.31 13.52
C LYS A 62 -3.23 4.67 13.75
N TYR A 63 -2.15 5.28 13.26
CA TYR A 63 -0.80 4.91 13.67
C TYR A 63 -0.50 5.56 15.01
N GLU A 64 -0.30 4.75 16.05
CA GLU A 64 0.32 5.21 17.29
C GLU A 64 1.83 5.03 17.12
N LYS A 65 2.56 6.13 16.99
CA LYS A 65 4.02 6.12 16.98
C LYS A 65 4.46 5.63 18.38
N GLN A 66 5.06 4.45 18.47
CA GLN A 66 5.79 4.06 19.67
C GLN A 66 7.12 4.83 19.63
N GLU A 67 7.22 5.88 20.43
CA GLU A 67 8.50 6.49 20.76
C GLU A 67 9.27 5.51 21.65
N ASN A 68 10.47 5.10 21.20
CA ASN A 68 11.46 4.39 22.03
C ASN A 68 12.37 5.41 22.70
#